data_AF-A0A1E1W607-F1
#
_entry.id   AF-A0A1E1W607-F1
#
_cell.length_a   1.000
_cell.length_b   1.000
_cell.length_c   1.000
_cell.angle_alpha   90.00
_cell.angle_beta   90.00
_cell.angle_gamma   90.00
#
_symmetry.space_group_name_H-M   'P 1'
#
loop_
_entity.id
_entity.type
_entity.pdbx_description
1 polymer ?
#
loop_
_entity_poly.entity_id
_entity_poly.type
_entity_poly.pdbx_seq_one_letter_code
_entity_poly.pdbx_strand_id
1 'polypeptide(L)'
;RADTRALPVLLHALHLAAQEERDLPRAHLVYQLLEIMERILSVAASDSLESFLQFSLTFGGPEYVQALLNCTEIPGIRNNSVALGHLTRVLAALVYGNDLKMAMLVDHFKPVLDFDRLDSEQWTEEEFRMELFCVLCANIERNSIGGTLKDYLISLGVVRDALDYIVKHAPCVKPTLVCTDSDELKEFISRPALKYILRFLTGLATDHEPTQMLVCEKVIPIVHRLEQVSSGEHVGSLAENLLEALRSQPQCAAKVQQVRDFTRQEKKRLAMAVRERQLGALGMRSNERGQVTAQCSLTQQVADLAEEAGAVCCICREGYKYQPTKVLGIYTFTKRCPVEEYEVRARKTLGYTTVSHYNIVHVECHMAAVRLARARDEWESAALQNASTKCNGLLPLWGPHVPESAFASCLARHTTYLQECTGHRDIGHTCTIHDLKLLLLRFARGRTFHDDTGGGGPLSNMQLVPALVHMALYVINTTRVAAREVTALEASLAWPPARVLESAHDAESPLYFLTLMLMLYPHAKWRAVRVDMLKRLVL
;
A
#
# COMPACT_ATOMS: atom_id res chain seq x y z
N ARG A 1 27.78 -13.19 26.00
CA ARG A 1 28.31 -11.81 25.87
C ARG A 1 27.48 -10.88 26.77
N ALA A 2 27.65 -10.97 28.09
CA ALA A 2 26.79 -10.31 29.08
C ALA A 2 27.33 -8.95 29.58
N ASP A 3 28.51 -8.53 29.12
CA ASP A 3 29.23 -7.40 29.72
C ASP A 3 28.98 -6.05 29.03
N THR A 4 28.32 -6.01 27.88
CA THR A 4 27.99 -4.74 27.22
C THR A 4 26.68 -4.17 27.78
N ARG A 5 26.76 -3.45 28.90
CA ARG A 5 25.67 -2.65 29.48
C ARG A 5 25.34 -1.39 28.66
N ALA A 6 25.45 -1.47 27.33
CA ALA A 6 25.27 -0.32 26.45
C ALA A 6 23.82 0.20 26.50
N LEU A 7 22.82 -0.70 26.48
CA LEU A 7 21.43 -0.30 26.42
C LEU A 7 20.94 0.44 27.68
N PRO A 8 21.22 -0.01 28.93
CA PRO A 8 20.91 0.78 30.14
C PRO A 8 21.52 2.17 30.15
N VAL A 9 22.78 2.28 29.70
CA VAL A 9 23.47 3.57 29.65
C VAL A 9 22.81 4.49 28.63
N LEU A 10 22.46 3.97 27.45
CA LEU A 10 21.75 4.72 26.42
C LEU A 10 20.33 5.11 26.87
N LEU A 11 19.60 4.22 27.53
CA LEU A 11 18.28 4.48 28.10
C LEU A 11 18.33 5.56 29.19
N HIS A 12 19.35 5.51 30.05
CA HIS A 12 19.57 6.53 31.06
C HIS A 12 19.94 7.88 30.44
N ALA A 13 20.85 7.89 29.46
CA ALA A 13 21.19 9.10 28.71
C ALA A 13 19.99 9.69 27.98
N LEU A 14 19.14 8.84 27.38
CA LEU A 14 17.90 9.25 26.73
C LEU A 14 16.92 9.85 27.74
N HIS A 15 16.78 9.24 28.92
CA HIS A 15 15.91 9.76 29.98
C HIS A 15 16.35 11.15 30.44
N LEU A 16 17.66 11.36 30.65
CA LEU A 16 18.21 12.67 31.00
C LEU A 16 18.05 13.69 29.87
N ALA A 17 18.39 13.32 28.63
CA ALA A 17 18.24 14.18 27.47
C ALA A 17 16.78 14.58 27.23
N ALA A 18 15.82 13.66 27.40
CA ALA A 18 14.40 13.94 27.28
C ALA A 18 13.86 14.87 28.37
N GLN A 19 14.47 14.87 29.56
CA GLN A 19 14.15 15.83 30.62
C GLN A 19 14.68 17.23 30.25
N GLU A 20 15.92 17.33 29.78
CA GLU A 20 16.52 18.60 29.34
C GLU A 20 15.82 19.21 28.11
N GLU A 21 15.30 18.37 27.20
CA GLU A 21 14.54 18.81 26.02
C GLU A 21 13.24 19.56 26.35
N ARG A 22 12.68 19.37 27.56
CA ARG A 22 11.53 20.15 28.02
C ARG A 22 11.89 21.63 28.23
N ASP A 23 13.16 21.91 28.52
CA ASP A 23 13.67 23.23 28.86
C ASP A 23 14.43 23.90 27.70
N LEU A 24 15.05 23.12 26.80
CA LEU A 24 15.77 23.62 25.63
C LEU A 24 15.62 22.66 24.42
N PRO A 25 14.96 23.04 23.31
CA PRO A 25 14.70 22.13 22.20
C PRO A 25 15.95 21.88 21.34
N ARG A 26 16.69 20.82 21.65
CA ARG A 26 17.85 20.30 20.90
C ARG A 26 17.65 18.80 20.60
N ALA A 27 16.50 18.43 20.06
CA ALA A 27 16.08 17.03 19.83
C ALA A 27 17.07 16.14 19.04
N HIS A 28 18.13 16.72 18.45
CA HIS A 28 19.19 15.99 17.76
C HIS A 28 19.83 14.88 18.59
N LEU A 29 20.14 15.12 19.87
CA LEU A 29 20.75 14.08 20.72
C LEU A 29 19.77 12.93 20.99
N VAL A 30 18.50 13.26 21.26
CA VAL A 30 17.44 12.28 21.46
C VAL A 30 17.25 11.42 20.21
N TYR A 31 17.26 12.03 19.01
CA TYR A 31 17.17 11.28 17.75
C TYR A 31 18.34 10.32 17.55
N GLN A 32 19.57 10.79 17.76
CA GLN A 32 20.76 9.94 17.62
C GLN A 32 20.74 8.75 18.59
N LEU A 33 20.32 8.98 19.84
CA LEU A 33 20.19 7.93 20.83
C LEU A 33 19.13 6.89 20.42
N LEU A 34 17.96 7.34 19.96
CA LEU A 34 16.90 6.46 19.48
C LEU A 34 17.34 5.63 18.26
N GLU A 35 18.05 6.23 17.30
CA GLU A 35 18.55 5.54 16.11
C GLU A 35 19.58 4.46 16.48
N ILE A 36 20.52 4.78 17.37
CA ILE A 36 21.53 3.82 17.86
C ILE A 36 20.85 2.67 18.60
N MET A 37 19.91 2.98 19.48
CA MET A 37 19.18 1.98 20.25
C MET A 37 18.32 1.07 19.37
N GLU A 38 17.59 1.63 18.39
CA GLU A 38 16.85 0.85 17.41
C GLU A 38 17.79 -0.12 16.70
N ARG A 39 18.97 0.35 16.27
CA ARG A 39 19.91 -0.53 15.55
C ARG A 39 20.38 -1.70 16.42
N ILE A 40 20.70 -1.44 17.69
CA ILE A 40 21.10 -2.50 18.64
C ILE A 40 19.95 -3.49 18.86
N LEU A 41 18.75 -2.98 19.11
CA LEU A 41 17.56 -3.78 19.40
C LEU A 41 17.09 -4.59 18.19
N SER A 42 17.16 -4.02 16.98
CA SER A 42 16.83 -4.71 15.73
C SER A 42 17.79 -5.87 15.44
N VAL A 43 19.10 -5.67 15.70
CA VAL A 43 20.09 -6.75 15.58
C VAL A 43 19.82 -7.83 16.64
N ALA A 44 19.53 -7.46 17.88
CA ALA A 44 19.19 -8.43 18.92
C ALA A 44 17.89 -9.20 18.58
N ALA A 45 16.88 -8.51 18.05
CA ALA A 45 15.61 -9.10 17.65
C ALA A 45 15.72 -9.99 16.41
N SER A 46 16.86 -9.99 15.71
CA SER A 46 17.13 -10.91 14.58
C SER A 46 17.69 -12.27 15.01
N ASP A 47 18.05 -12.42 16.29
CA ASP A 47 18.55 -13.67 16.88
C ASP A 47 17.39 -14.56 17.37
N SER A 48 17.71 -15.70 17.97
CA SER A 48 16.74 -16.59 18.62
C SER A 48 16.02 -15.92 19.80
N LEU A 49 14.78 -16.34 20.06
CA LEU A 49 13.98 -15.88 21.19
C LEU A 49 14.72 -16.05 22.52
N GLU A 50 15.39 -17.19 22.73
CA GLU A 50 16.15 -17.46 23.96
C GLU A 50 17.30 -16.46 24.16
N SER A 51 18.10 -16.21 23.12
CA SER A 51 19.18 -15.23 23.14
C SER A 51 18.66 -13.82 23.43
N PHE A 52 17.55 -13.44 22.80
CA PHE A 52 16.91 -12.15 23.02
C PHE A 52 16.40 -12.00 24.46
N LEU A 53 15.75 -13.01 25.03
CA LEU A 53 15.26 -12.98 26.40
C LEU A 53 16.41 -12.87 27.42
N GLN A 54 17.55 -13.53 27.17
CA GLN A 54 18.75 -13.35 27.99
C GLN A 54 19.29 -11.92 27.89
N PHE A 55 19.28 -11.33 26.70
CA PHE A 55 19.70 -9.94 26.49
C PHE A 55 18.72 -8.95 27.13
N SER A 56 17.42 -9.21 27.10
CA SER A 56 16.38 -8.31 27.63
C SER A 56 16.44 -8.14 29.16
N LEU A 57 17.02 -9.10 29.88
CA LEU A 57 17.36 -8.97 31.30
C LEU A 57 18.31 -7.79 31.57
N THR A 58 19.07 -7.37 30.56
CA THR A 58 19.96 -6.22 30.69
C THR A 58 19.26 -4.88 30.48
N PHE A 59 17.97 -4.82 30.07
CA PHE A 59 17.31 -3.57 29.66
C PHE A 59 16.93 -2.63 30.81
N GLY A 60 17.25 -2.98 32.05
CA GLY A 60 16.82 -2.22 33.23
C GLY A 60 15.33 -2.37 33.53
N GLY A 61 14.81 -1.54 34.44
CA GLY A 61 13.46 -1.67 34.97
C GLY A 61 12.37 -1.07 34.08
N PRO A 62 11.09 -1.15 34.51
CA PRO A 62 9.94 -0.64 33.77
C PRO A 62 9.90 0.90 33.68
N GLU A 63 10.64 1.62 34.53
CA GLU A 63 10.77 3.08 34.49
C GLU A 63 11.20 3.63 33.12
N TYR A 64 11.97 2.85 32.35
CA TYR A 64 12.40 3.22 31.01
C TYR A 64 11.27 3.15 29.97
N VAL A 65 10.29 2.27 30.16
CA VAL A 65 9.08 2.23 29.34
C VAL A 65 8.28 3.52 29.57
N GLN A 66 8.10 3.91 30.83
CA GLN A 66 7.43 5.16 31.18
C GLN A 66 8.19 6.39 30.65
N ALA A 67 9.52 6.38 30.70
CA ALA A 67 10.35 7.45 30.15
C ALA A 67 10.13 7.64 28.65
N LEU A 68 10.09 6.55 27.88
CA LEU A 68 9.85 6.58 26.44
C LEU A 68 8.43 7.01 26.10
N LEU A 69 7.44 6.55 26.86
CA LEU A 69 6.06 7.04 26.74
C LEU A 69 5.98 8.54 27.03
N ASN A 70 6.73 9.05 28.01
CA ASN A 70 6.77 10.50 28.26
C ASN A 70 7.49 11.29 27.14
N CYS A 71 8.34 10.63 26.34
CA CYS A 71 8.99 11.25 25.20
C CYS A 71 8.03 11.48 24.02
N THR A 72 6.94 10.73 23.91
CA THR A 72 5.94 10.94 22.84
C THR A 72 5.21 12.27 22.99
N GLU A 73 5.22 12.85 24.20
CA GLU A 73 4.65 14.16 24.50
C GLU A 73 5.57 15.32 24.15
N ILE A 74 6.85 15.06 23.81
CA ILE A 74 7.80 16.12 23.44
C ILE A 74 7.44 16.62 22.04
N PRO A 75 7.14 17.91 21.82
CA PRO A 75 6.68 18.43 20.53
C PRO A 75 7.63 18.15 19.37
N GLY A 76 8.94 18.18 19.62
CA GLY A 76 9.95 17.85 18.61
C GLY A 76 9.82 16.42 18.10
N ILE A 77 9.52 15.46 18.97
CA ILE A 77 9.37 14.04 18.65
C ILE A 77 7.98 13.78 18.07
N ARG A 78 6.93 14.31 18.72
CA ARG A 78 5.52 14.18 18.31
C ARG A 78 5.28 14.60 16.87
N ASN A 79 5.89 15.72 16.46
CA ASN A 79 5.71 16.28 15.12
C ASN A 79 6.69 15.70 14.07
N ASN A 80 7.58 14.80 14.46
CA ASN A 80 8.56 14.18 13.58
C ASN A 80 8.27 12.68 13.42
N SER A 81 7.65 12.30 12.30
CA SER A 81 7.24 10.93 12.02
C SER A 81 8.40 9.94 12.01
N VAL A 82 9.61 10.36 11.61
CA VAL A 82 10.81 9.51 11.61
C VAL A 82 11.23 9.21 13.04
N ALA A 83 11.29 10.25 13.88
CA ALA A 83 11.65 10.10 15.29
C ALA A 83 10.63 9.28 16.08
N LEU A 84 9.34 9.51 15.83
CA LEU A 84 8.27 8.73 16.43
C LEU A 84 8.34 7.26 16.00
N GLY A 85 8.74 7.00 14.75
CA GLY A 85 9.04 5.66 14.26
C GLY A 85 10.19 4.98 15.03
N HIS A 86 11.31 5.68 15.23
CA HIS A 86 12.42 5.15 16.01
C HIS A 86 12.02 4.89 17.47
N LEU A 87 11.32 5.84 18.09
CA LEU A 87 10.83 5.71 19.46
C LEU A 87 9.91 4.50 19.63
N THR A 88 8.93 4.32 18.73
CA THR A 88 7.97 3.22 18.83
C THR A 88 8.61 1.84 18.63
N ARG A 89 9.62 1.71 17.76
CA ARG A 89 10.39 0.46 17.62
C ARG A 89 11.20 0.14 18.86
N VAL A 90 11.89 1.14 19.42
CA VAL A 90 12.61 0.99 20.69
C VAL A 90 11.65 0.61 21.81
N LEU A 91 10.51 1.29 21.92
CA LEU A 91 9.49 1.01 22.93
C LEU A 91 8.94 -0.41 22.81
N ALA A 92 8.58 -0.87 21.61
CA ALA A 92 8.12 -2.24 21.38
C ALA A 92 9.19 -3.26 21.76
N ALA A 93 10.43 -3.05 21.32
CA ALA A 93 11.53 -3.97 21.58
C ALA A 93 11.89 -4.10 23.07
N LEU A 94 11.72 -3.03 23.86
CA LEU A 94 12.02 -3.07 25.29
C LEU A 94 11.04 -3.92 26.11
N VAL A 95 9.83 -4.15 25.59
CA VAL A 95 8.79 -4.89 26.33
C VAL A 95 8.72 -6.37 25.97
N TYR A 96 9.27 -6.79 24.82
CA TYR A 96 9.15 -8.17 24.35
C TYR A 96 9.59 -9.20 25.41
N GLY A 97 8.70 -10.16 25.66
CA GLY A 97 8.92 -11.25 26.61
C GLY A 97 9.03 -10.83 28.09
N ASN A 98 8.62 -9.62 28.46
CA ASN A 98 8.61 -9.16 29.85
C ASN A 98 7.20 -8.71 30.26
N ASP A 99 6.50 -9.53 31.04
CA ASP A 99 5.10 -9.32 31.42
C ASP A 99 4.85 -7.97 32.10
N LEU A 100 5.75 -7.54 33.00
CA LEU A 100 5.61 -6.27 33.72
C LEU A 100 5.70 -5.06 32.76
N LYS A 101 6.65 -5.09 31.83
CA LYS A 101 6.84 -4.03 30.84
C LYS A 101 5.72 -4.02 29.80
N MET A 102 5.27 -5.20 29.34
CA MET A 102 4.13 -5.31 28.45
C MET A 102 2.84 -4.81 29.11
N ALA A 103 2.61 -5.14 30.38
CA ALA A 103 1.47 -4.63 31.14
C ALA A 103 1.48 -3.10 31.24
N MET A 104 2.62 -2.49 31.57
CA MET A 104 2.76 -1.03 31.62
C MET A 104 2.48 -0.37 30.27
N LEU A 105 2.99 -0.95 29.18
CA LEU A 105 2.74 -0.45 27.83
C LEU A 105 1.26 -0.51 27.47
N VAL A 106 0.60 -1.63 27.72
CA VAL A 106 -0.83 -1.78 27.36
C VAL A 106 -1.73 -0.92 28.25
N ASP A 107 -1.40 -0.76 29.53
CA ASP A 107 -2.16 0.10 30.44
C ASP A 107 -2.19 1.57 29.97
N HIS A 108 -1.10 2.04 29.37
CA HIS A 108 -1.04 3.36 28.75
C HIS A 108 -2.06 3.53 27.60
N PHE A 109 -2.30 2.48 26.81
CA PHE A 109 -3.22 2.53 25.66
C PHE A 109 -4.65 2.12 26.01
N LYS A 110 -4.89 1.46 27.14
CA LYS A 110 -6.21 0.98 27.57
C LYS A 110 -7.33 2.02 27.46
N PRO A 111 -7.14 3.32 27.79
CA PRO A 111 -8.20 4.32 27.65
C PRO A 111 -8.69 4.55 26.21
N VAL A 112 -7.85 4.28 25.21
CA VAL A 112 -8.17 4.50 23.79
C VAL A 112 -8.63 3.25 23.05
N LEU A 113 -8.62 2.09 23.74
CA LEU A 113 -9.10 0.81 23.22
C LEU A 113 -10.60 0.59 23.47
N ASP A 114 -11.29 1.58 24.04
CA ASP A 114 -12.75 1.62 24.08
C ASP A 114 -13.29 2.24 22.78
N PHE A 115 -13.59 1.37 21.82
CA PHE A 115 -13.97 1.76 20.46
C PHE A 115 -15.35 2.43 20.40
N ASP A 116 -16.31 1.99 21.24
CA ASP A 116 -17.63 2.60 21.28
C ASP A 116 -17.55 4.02 21.87
N ARG A 117 -16.67 4.23 22.87
CA ARG A 117 -16.42 5.58 23.42
C ARG A 117 -15.76 6.49 22.38
N LEU A 118 -14.79 5.97 21.62
CA LEU A 118 -14.09 6.72 20.55
C LEU A 118 -15.04 7.17 19.42
N ASP A 119 -16.12 6.44 19.16
CA ASP A 119 -17.15 6.87 18.20
C ASP A 119 -18.07 7.97 18.75
N SER A 120 -18.24 8.04 20.08
CA SER A 120 -19.25 8.88 20.74
C SER A 120 -18.76 10.27 21.15
N GLU A 121 -17.45 10.41 21.35
CA GLU A 121 -16.81 11.60 21.90
C GLU A 121 -15.79 12.16 20.88
N GLN A 122 -15.61 13.48 20.83
CA GLN A 122 -14.58 14.09 20.01
C GLN A 122 -13.28 14.20 20.81
N TRP A 123 -12.26 13.48 20.37
CA TRP A 123 -10.99 13.31 21.07
C TRP A 123 -9.89 14.10 20.38
N THR A 124 -9.03 14.81 21.11
CA THR A 124 -7.84 15.46 20.51
C THR A 124 -6.55 14.79 20.97
N GLU A 125 -6.37 14.61 22.29
CA GLU A 125 -5.20 13.91 22.84
C GLU A 125 -5.34 12.38 22.72
N GLU A 126 -6.54 11.83 22.93
CA GLU A 126 -6.79 10.41 22.77
C GLU A 126 -6.70 9.94 21.31
N GLU A 127 -6.96 10.82 20.33
CA GLU A 127 -6.70 10.53 18.91
C GLU A 127 -5.20 10.31 18.64
N PHE A 128 -4.34 11.19 19.16
CA PHE A 128 -2.89 11.02 19.03
C PHE A 128 -2.41 9.72 19.68
N ARG A 129 -2.93 9.38 20.87
CA ARG A 129 -2.59 8.13 21.54
C ARG A 129 -3.07 6.90 20.75
N MET A 130 -4.23 6.97 20.09
CA MET A 130 -4.70 5.89 19.21
C MET A 130 -3.87 5.77 17.93
N GLU A 131 -3.45 6.89 17.35
CA GLU A 131 -2.49 6.93 16.25
C GLU A 131 -1.17 6.28 16.65
N LEU A 132 -0.63 6.63 17.83
CA LEU A 132 0.58 6.03 18.38
C LEU A 132 0.43 4.52 18.58
N PHE A 133 -0.73 4.05 19.03
CA PHE A 133 -1.02 2.62 19.16
C PHE A 133 -0.97 1.89 17.80
N CYS A 134 -1.54 2.50 16.75
CA CYS A 134 -1.49 1.95 15.40
C CYS A 134 -0.05 1.87 14.87
N VAL A 135 0.75 2.93 15.09
CA VAL A 135 2.17 2.97 14.71
C VAL A 135 2.97 1.93 15.47
N LEU A 136 2.73 1.79 16.78
CA LEU A 136 3.34 0.76 17.62
C LEU A 136 3.06 -0.64 17.04
N CYS A 137 1.79 -0.98 16.80
CA CYS A 137 1.40 -2.29 16.26
C CYS A 137 2.03 -2.59 14.89
N ALA A 138 2.17 -1.58 14.03
CA ALA A 138 2.80 -1.72 12.73
C ALA A 138 4.34 -1.90 12.80
N ASN A 139 4.96 -1.43 13.89
CA ASN A 139 6.39 -1.50 14.14
C ASN A 139 6.81 -2.70 15.02
N ILE A 140 5.87 -3.56 15.42
CA ILE A 140 6.22 -4.81 16.12
C ILE A 140 7.02 -5.72 15.18
N GLU A 141 8.06 -6.36 15.72
CA GLU A 141 8.92 -7.28 14.97
C GLU A 141 8.13 -8.46 14.41
N ARG A 142 8.46 -8.85 13.17
CA ARG A 142 7.73 -9.87 12.39
C ARG A 142 8.32 -11.26 12.59
N ASN A 143 8.54 -11.62 13.84
CA ASN A 143 9.14 -12.89 14.22
C ASN A 143 8.61 -13.36 15.59
N SER A 144 9.14 -14.47 16.11
CA SER A 144 8.71 -15.02 17.40
C SER A 144 8.95 -14.08 18.59
N ILE A 145 9.92 -13.16 18.51
CA ILE A 145 10.21 -12.20 19.57
C ILE A 145 9.11 -11.13 19.63
N GLY A 146 8.80 -10.49 18.50
CA GLY A 146 7.67 -9.56 18.41
C GLY A 146 6.31 -10.23 18.65
N GLY A 147 6.21 -11.52 18.31
CA GLY A 147 5.05 -12.37 18.60
C GLY A 147 4.65 -12.38 20.08
N THR A 148 5.62 -12.30 21.01
CA THR A 148 5.32 -12.26 22.47
C THR A 148 4.39 -11.09 22.86
N LEU A 149 4.60 -9.90 22.29
CA LEU A 149 3.73 -8.75 22.53
C LEU A 149 2.37 -8.91 21.84
N LYS A 150 2.35 -9.50 20.64
CA LYS A 150 1.10 -9.75 19.91
C LYS A 150 0.22 -10.77 20.64
N ASP A 151 0.81 -11.86 21.13
CA ASP A 151 0.15 -12.87 21.95
C ASP A 151 -0.37 -12.26 23.26
N TYR A 152 0.41 -11.39 23.89
CA TYR A 152 -0.02 -10.67 25.08
C TYR A 152 -1.26 -9.80 24.80
N LEU A 153 -1.28 -9.03 23.70
CA LEU A 153 -2.44 -8.24 23.27
C LEU A 153 -3.68 -9.11 22.97
N ILE A 154 -3.49 -10.31 22.41
CA ILE A 154 -4.58 -11.29 22.24
C ILE A 154 -5.11 -11.73 23.61
N SER A 155 -4.22 -12.08 24.55
CA SER A 155 -4.59 -12.58 25.88
C SER A 155 -5.43 -11.57 26.68
N LEU A 156 -5.17 -10.27 26.48
CA LEU A 156 -5.93 -9.18 27.10
C LEU A 156 -7.28 -8.92 26.44
N GLY A 157 -7.58 -9.54 25.30
CA GLY A 157 -8.86 -9.39 24.60
C GLY A 157 -8.89 -8.29 23.55
N VAL A 158 -7.83 -7.49 23.38
CA VAL A 158 -7.82 -6.33 22.46
C VAL A 158 -8.22 -6.71 21.03
N VAL A 159 -7.67 -7.82 20.52
CA VAL A 159 -7.99 -8.33 19.17
C VAL A 159 -9.44 -8.80 19.10
N ARG A 160 -9.93 -9.50 20.14
CA ARG A 160 -11.30 -10.01 20.18
C ARG A 160 -12.31 -8.86 20.18
N ASP A 161 -12.09 -7.86 21.02
CA ASP A 161 -12.99 -6.72 21.18
C ASP A 161 -13.06 -5.90 19.87
N ALA A 162 -11.93 -5.79 19.15
CA ALA A 162 -11.87 -5.16 17.83
C ALA A 162 -12.67 -5.92 16.76
N LEU A 163 -12.57 -7.25 16.76
CA LEU A 163 -13.33 -8.10 15.85
C LEU A 163 -14.82 -8.07 16.17
N ASP A 164 -15.17 -8.08 17.46
CA ASP A 164 -16.56 -8.01 17.91
C ASP A 164 -17.17 -6.64 17.58
N TYR A 165 -16.41 -5.55 17.66
CA TYR A 165 -16.81 -4.23 17.18
C TYR A 165 -17.14 -4.26 15.68
N ILE A 166 -16.27 -4.84 14.83
CA ILE A 166 -16.53 -4.97 13.38
C ILE A 166 -17.81 -5.75 13.13
N VAL A 167 -18.01 -6.88 13.82
CA VAL A 167 -19.21 -7.72 13.65
C VAL A 167 -20.48 -7.02 14.13
N LYS A 168 -20.41 -6.31 15.26
CA LYS A 168 -21.53 -5.59 15.88
C LYS A 168 -22.07 -4.48 14.98
N HIS A 169 -21.18 -3.71 14.36
CA HIS A 169 -21.55 -2.52 13.60
C HIS A 169 -21.65 -2.77 12.08
N ALA A 170 -21.18 -3.92 11.59
CA ALA A 170 -21.31 -4.25 10.17
C ALA A 170 -22.78 -4.44 9.78
N PRO A 171 -23.24 -3.85 8.65
CA PRO A 171 -24.63 -3.97 8.23
C PRO A 171 -25.00 -5.42 7.89
N CYS A 172 -26.15 -5.86 8.39
CA CYS A 172 -26.68 -7.21 8.20
C CYS A 172 -27.32 -7.32 6.81
N VAL A 173 -26.53 -7.57 5.78
CA VAL A 173 -27.05 -7.66 4.41
C VAL A 173 -26.74 -9.01 3.79
N LYS A 174 -27.76 -9.60 3.16
CA LYS A 174 -27.69 -10.85 2.38
C LYS A 174 -26.50 -10.84 1.39
N PRO A 175 -25.94 -12.01 1.02
CA PRO A 175 -24.73 -12.12 0.18
C PRO A 175 -24.85 -11.54 -1.23
N THR A 176 -26.05 -11.12 -1.65
CA THR A 176 -26.28 -10.39 -2.89
C THR A 176 -25.73 -8.98 -2.79
N LEU A 177 -24.55 -8.82 -3.40
CA LEU A 177 -23.91 -7.55 -3.73
C LEU A 177 -24.88 -6.54 -4.35
N VAL A 178 -24.52 -5.26 -4.19
CA VAL A 178 -25.22 -4.04 -4.62
C VAL A 178 -26.16 -3.45 -3.56
N CYS A 179 -25.56 -3.06 -2.44
CA CYS A 179 -25.91 -1.80 -1.82
C CYS A 179 -24.63 -1.16 -1.28
N THR A 180 -23.78 -0.67 -2.19
CA THR A 180 -22.66 0.23 -1.84
C THR A 180 -23.14 1.57 -1.29
N ASP A 181 -24.45 1.82 -1.38
CA ASP A 181 -25.14 3.05 -1.01
C ASP A 181 -26.20 2.86 0.08
N SER A 182 -26.12 1.81 0.91
CA SER A 182 -27.00 1.76 2.09
C SER A 182 -26.55 2.80 3.11
N ASP A 183 -27.51 3.52 3.69
CA ASP A 183 -27.23 4.50 4.74
C ASP A 183 -26.55 3.83 5.94
N GLU A 184 -26.91 2.58 6.25
CA GLU A 184 -26.25 1.74 7.27
C GLU A 184 -24.76 1.48 6.98
N LEU A 185 -24.39 1.23 5.72
CA LEU A 185 -22.99 1.02 5.34
C LEU A 185 -22.20 2.33 5.40
N LYS A 186 -22.82 3.44 4.98
CA LYS A 186 -22.23 4.78 5.10
C LYS A 186 -21.99 5.15 6.56
N GLU A 187 -22.96 4.87 7.43
CA GLU A 187 -22.82 5.06 8.88
C GLU A 187 -21.65 4.24 9.40
N PHE A 188 -21.59 2.94 9.11
CA PHE A 188 -20.50 2.07 9.56
C PHE A 188 -19.11 2.55 9.09
N ILE A 189 -18.98 2.96 7.83
CA ILE A 189 -17.73 3.48 7.26
C ILE A 189 -17.33 4.82 7.88
N SER A 190 -18.30 5.63 8.31
CA SER A 190 -18.05 6.94 8.91
C SER A 190 -17.63 6.89 10.38
N ARG A 191 -17.70 5.71 11.02
CA ARG A 191 -17.33 5.55 12.43
C ARG A 191 -15.82 5.75 12.64
N PRO A 192 -15.40 6.69 13.52
CA PRO A 192 -14.00 6.98 13.78
C PRO A 192 -13.15 5.76 14.18
N ALA A 193 -13.70 4.80 14.94
CA ALA A 193 -12.93 3.66 15.41
C ALA A 193 -12.53 2.69 14.31
N LEU A 194 -13.33 2.57 13.25
CA LEU A 194 -13.13 1.57 12.20
C LEU A 194 -11.75 1.70 11.53
N LYS A 195 -11.32 2.93 11.21
CA LYS A 195 -10.01 3.14 10.56
C LYS A 195 -8.85 2.70 11.44
N TYR A 196 -8.93 2.97 12.74
CA TYR A 196 -7.88 2.58 13.68
C TYR A 196 -7.86 1.07 13.88
N ILE A 197 -9.04 0.45 14.01
CA ILE A 197 -9.19 -1.01 14.13
C ILE A 197 -8.54 -1.72 12.93
N LEU A 198 -8.86 -1.32 11.71
CA LEU A 198 -8.26 -1.92 10.52
C LEU A 198 -6.73 -1.75 10.50
N ARG A 199 -6.23 -0.58 10.92
CA ARG A 199 -4.79 -0.28 10.96
C ARG A 199 -4.03 -1.13 11.97
N PHE A 200 -4.43 -1.14 13.25
CA PHE A 200 -3.69 -1.92 14.24
C PHE A 200 -3.87 -3.42 14.02
N LEU A 201 -5.05 -3.89 13.57
CA LEU A 201 -5.22 -5.30 13.20
C LEU A 201 -4.30 -5.70 12.04
N THR A 202 -4.05 -4.80 11.07
CA THR A 202 -3.06 -5.07 10.00
C THR A 202 -1.66 -5.27 10.59
N GLY A 203 -1.23 -4.38 11.50
CA GLY A 203 0.08 -4.50 12.16
C GLY A 203 0.23 -5.78 12.98
N LEU A 204 -0.80 -6.11 13.77
CA LEU A 204 -0.82 -7.34 14.56
C LEU A 204 -0.87 -8.59 13.68
N ALA A 205 -1.69 -8.60 12.63
CA ALA A 205 -1.85 -9.75 11.75
C ALA A 205 -0.61 -10.03 10.89
N THR A 206 0.20 -9.02 10.56
CA THR A 206 1.37 -9.21 9.69
C THR A 206 2.35 -10.24 10.30
N ASP A 207 2.51 -11.37 9.62
CA ASP A 207 3.38 -12.50 10.01
C ASP A 207 3.15 -13.01 11.43
N HIS A 208 1.88 -13.07 11.86
CA HIS A 208 1.49 -13.59 13.17
C HIS A 208 0.26 -14.51 13.07
N GLU A 209 0.50 -15.82 13.04
CA GLU A 209 -0.53 -16.84 12.83
C GLU A 209 -1.73 -16.72 13.78
N PRO A 210 -1.58 -16.56 15.11
CA PRO A 210 -2.71 -16.47 16.03
C PRO A 210 -3.67 -15.32 15.70
N THR A 211 -3.13 -14.12 15.40
CA THR A 211 -3.96 -12.98 15.00
C THR A 211 -4.65 -13.23 13.66
N GLN A 212 -3.94 -13.79 12.67
CA GLN A 212 -4.50 -14.06 11.36
C GLN A 212 -5.67 -15.05 11.44
N MET A 213 -5.54 -16.10 12.25
CA MET A 213 -6.60 -17.09 12.45
C MET A 213 -7.85 -16.49 13.09
N LEU A 214 -7.70 -15.62 14.09
CA LEU A 214 -8.83 -14.90 14.72
C LEU A 214 -9.58 -14.02 13.72
N VAL A 215 -8.86 -13.25 12.90
CA VAL A 215 -9.46 -12.40 11.85
C VAL A 215 -10.15 -13.28 10.79
N CYS A 216 -9.51 -14.38 10.41
CA CYS A 216 -10.00 -15.31 9.39
C CYS A 216 -11.33 -15.94 9.78
N GLU A 217 -11.49 -16.33 11.04
CA GLU A 217 -12.71 -16.94 11.55
C GLU A 217 -13.90 -15.97 11.46
N LYS A 218 -13.73 -14.74 11.95
CA LYS A 218 -14.87 -13.83 12.22
C LYS A 218 -15.22 -12.86 11.09
N VAL A 219 -14.24 -12.20 10.45
CA VAL A 219 -14.52 -10.92 9.74
C VAL A 219 -14.14 -10.85 8.27
N ILE A 220 -13.46 -11.85 7.68
CA ILE A 220 -13.02 -11.79 6.25
C ILE A 220 -14.12 -11.32 5.29
N PRO A 221 -15.37 -11.85 5.31
CA PRO A 221 -16.42 -11.39 4.40
C PRO A 221 -16.80 -9.92 4.57
N ILE A 222 -16.74 -9.41 5.81
CA ILE A 222 -17.04 -8.00 6.14
C ILE A 222 -15.89 -7.12 5.66
N VAL A 223 -14.64 -7.48 5.95
CA VAL A 223 -13.45 -6.72 5.53
C VAL A 223 -13.34 -6.71 4.00
N HIS A 224 -13.62 -7.81 3.32
CA HIS A 224 -13.66 -7.82 1.85
C HIS A 224 -14.77 -6.91 1.29
N ARG A 225 -15.90 -6.76 1.98
CA ARG A 225 -16.91 -5.79 1.57
C ARG A 225 -16.38 -4.37 1.70
N LEU A 226 -15.72 -4.06 2.82
CA LEU A 226 -15.07 -2.76 3.05
C LEU A 226 -13.99 -2.48 2.00
N GLU A 227 -13.22 -3.47 1.56
CA GLU A 227 -12.24 -3.32 0.46
C GLU A 227 -12.87 -2.74 -0.82
N GLN A 228 -14.15 -2.98 -1.07
CA GLN A 228 -14.85 -2.53 -2.26
C GLN A 228 -15.44 -1.11 -2.14
N VAL A 229 -15.34 -0.47 -0.97
CA VAL A 229 -15.97 0.84 -0.72
C VAL A 229 -14.99 1.98 -0.96
N SER A 230 -15.53 3.06 -1.54
CA SER A 230 -14.86 4.35 -1.65
C SER A 230 -15.29 5.24 -0.50
N SER A 231 -14.35 5.72 0.31
CA SER A 231 -14.65 6.56 1.48
C SER A 231 -13.60 7.65 1.66
N GLY A 232 -14.00 8.79 2.25
CA GLY A 232 -13.06 9.88 2.60
C GLY A 232 -11.95 9.45 3.56
N GLU A 233 -12.24 8.58 4.53
CA GLU A 233 -11.25 8.00 5.45
C GLU A 233 -10.48 6.80 4.86
N HIS A 234 -10.67 6.53 3.57
CA HIS A 234 -9.96 5.48 2.83
C HIS A 234 -10.01 4.05 3.42
N VAL A 235 -11.13 3.73 4.09
CA VAL A 235 -11.43 2.43 4.71
C VAL A 235 -11.20 1.26 3.77
N GLY A 236 -11.51 1.39 2.48
CA GLY A 236 -11.27 0.33 1.50
C GLY A 236 -9.80 -0.06 1.35
N SER A 237 -8.88 0.90 1.43
CA SER A 237 -7.44 0.62 1.36
C SER A 237 -6.91 0.02 2.66
N LEU A 238 -7.45 0.45 3.81
CA LEU A 238 -7.13 -0.15 5.10
C LEU A 238 -7.59 -1.62 5.17
N ALA A 239 -8.78 -1.90 4.62
CA ALA A 239 -9.30 -3.25 4.49
C ALA A 239 -8.45 -4.11 3.54
N GLU A 240 -8.02 -3.57 2.39
CA GLU A 240 -7.07 -4.23 1.48
C GLU A 240 -5.78 -4.61 2.22
N ASN A 241 -5.18 -3.66 2.95
CA ASN A 241 -3.95 -3.91 3.71
C ASN A 241 -4.12 -5.03 4.74
N LEU A 242 -5.25 -5.05 5.47
CA LEU A 242 -5.55 -6.12 6.42
C LEU A 242 -5.65 -7.47 5.71
N LEU A 243 -6.39 -7.56 4.60
CA LEU A 243 -6.53 -8.81 3.83
C LEU A 243 -5.20 -9.29 3.24
N GLU A 244 -4.33 -8.38 2.81
CA GLU A 244 -2.98 -8.73 2.34
C GLU A 244 -2.09 -9.21 3.50
N ALA A 245 -2.20 -8.63 4.70
CA ALA A 245 -1.48 -9.09 5.88
C ALA A 245 -1.85 -10.52 6.31
N LEU A 246 -3.05 -11.00 5.98
CA LEU A 246 -3.50 -12.37 6.25
C LEU A 246 -2.87 -13.42 5.31
N ARG A 247 -2.13 -13.01 4.27
CA ARG A 247 -1.67 -13.93 3.23
C ARG A 247 -0.51 -14.81 3.65
N SER A 248 0.22 -14.49 4.72
CA SER A 248 1.29 -15.36 5.19
C SER A 248 0.79 -16.68 5.78
N GLN A 249 -0.48 -16.76 6.23
CA GLN A 249 -1.12 -18.03 6.59
C GLN A 249 -1.94 -18.62 5.43
N PRO A 250 -1.63 -19.84 4.94
CA PRO A 250 -2.27 -20.43 3.76
C PRO A 250 -3.80 -20.56 3.86
N GLN A 251 -4.34 -20.91 5.03
CA GLN A 251 -5.78 -21.06 5.25
C GLN A 251 -6.52 -19.72 5.11
N CYS A 252 -5.94 -18.66 5.68
CA CYS A 252 -6.48 -17.31 5.57
C CYS A 252 -6.41 -16.81 4.13
N ALA A 253 -5.26 -16.99 3.46
CA ALA A 253 -5.07 -16.65 2.06
C ALA A 253 -6.12 -17.32 1.14
N ALA A 254 -6.38 -18.62 1.34
CA ALA A 254 -7.39 -19.35 0.58
C ALA A 254 -8.80 -18.79 0.79
N LYS A 255 -9.17 -18.44 2.03
CA LYS A 255 -10.48 -17.86 2.34
C LYS A 255 -10.64 -16.45 1.76
N VAL A 256 -9.60 -15.61 1.82
CA VAL A 256 -9.60 -14.29 1.16
C VAL A 256 -9.81 -14.43 -0.34
N GLN A 257 -9.07 -15.34 -0.99
CA GLN A 257 -9.18 -15.59 -2.42
C GLN A 257 -10.58 -16.09 -2.80
N GLN A 258 -11.13 -17.03 -2.05
CA GLN A 258 -12.48 -17.56 -2.26
C GLN A 258 -13.55 -16.46 -2.22
N VAL A 259 -13.48 -15.55 -1.25
CA VAL A 259 -14.45 -14.45 -1.13
C VAL A 259 -14.28 -13.44 -2.26
N ARG A 260 -13.04 -13.09 -2.64
CA ARG A 260 -12.76 -12.22 -3.80
C ARG A 260 -13.28 -12.82 -5.11
N ASP A 261 -13.09 -14.12 -5.32
CA ASP A 261 -13.56 -14.83 -6.51
C ASP A 261 -15.09 -14.93 -6.55
N PHE A 262 -15.73 -15.20 -5.41
CA PHE A 262 -17.19 -15.19 -5.30
C PHE A 262 -17.77 -13.82 -5.66
N THR A 263 -17.22 -12.74 -5.10
CA THR A 263 -17.65 -11.37 -5.44
C THR A 263 -17.45 -11.04 -6.91
N ARG A 264 -16.34 -11.48 -7.50
CA ARG A 264 -16.07 -11.29 -8.93
C ARG A 264 -17.11 -12.01 -9.80
N GLN A 265 -17.44 -13.26 -9.48
CA GLN A 265 -18.44 -14.05 -10.18
C GLN A 265 -19.85 -13.47 -10.02
N GLU A 266 -20.20 -13.00 -8.83
CA GLU A 266 -21.53 -12.45 -8.56
C GLU A 266 -21.74 -11.06 -9.20
N LYS A 267 -20.73 -10.18 -9.14
CA LYS A 267 -20.75 -8.90 -9.88
C LYS A 267 -20.94 -9.13 -11.38
N LYS A 268 -20.29 -10.15 -11.94
CA LYS A 268 -20.48 -10.58 -13.33
C LYS A 268 -21.92 -11.01 -13.61
N ARG A 269 -22.51 -11.86 -12.76
CA ARG A 269 -23.90 -12.35 -12.89
C ARG A 269 -24.91 -11.20 -12.89
N LEU A 270 -24.78 -10.25 -11.97
CA LEU A 270 -25.68 -9.10 -11.86
C LEU A 270 -25.56 -8.16 -13.07
N ALA A 271 -24.34 -7.89 -13.53
CA ALA A 271 -24.11 -7.07 -14.73
C ALA A 271 -24.78 -7.68 -15.97
N MET A 272 -24.73 -9.01 -16.12
CA MET A 272 -25.43 -9.73 -17.20
C MET A 272 -26.95 -9.56 -17.11
N ALA A 273 -27.54 -9.71 -15.91
CA ALA A 273 -28.98 -9.58 -15.71
C ALA A 273 -29.51 -8.15 -15.95
N VAL A 274 -28.77 -7.12 -15.52
CA VAL A 274 -29.14 -5.71 -15.77
C VAL A 274 -29.13 -5.41 -17.27
N ARG A 275 -28.14 -5.95 -17.98
CA ARG A 275 -28.02 -5.77 -19.43
C ARG A 275 -29.13 -6.48 -20.20
N GLU A 276 -29.49 -7.71 -19.83
CA GLU A 276 -30.64 -8.42 -20.42
C GLU A 276 -31.93 -7.61 -20.23
N ARG A 277 -32.14 -7.03 -19.04
CA ARG A 277 -33.29 -6.17 -18.75
C ARG A 277 -33.28 -4.89 -19.59
N GLN A 278 -32.12 -4.25 -19.78
CA GLN A 278 -31.99 -3.05 -20.63
C GLN A 278 -32.21 -3.36 -22.12
N LEU A 279 -31.72 -4.49 -22.62
CA LEU A 279 -31.96 -4.95 -23.99
C LEU A 279 -33.44 -5.29 -24.23
N GLY A 280 -34.12 -5.87 -23.24
CA GLY A 280 -35.57 -6.09 -23.28
C GLY A 280 -36.38 -4.79 -23.27
N ALA A 281 -35.91 -3.75 -22.56
CA ALA A 281 -36.55 -2.43 -22.51
C ALA A 281 -36.40 -1.63 -23.81
N LEU A 282 -35.40 -1.94 -24.65
CA LEU A 282 -35.19 -1.37 -25.99
C LEU A 282 -36.10 -1.99 -27.08
N GLY A 283 -37.11 -2.78 -26.70
CA GLY A 283 -38.20 -3.19 -27.59
C GLY A 283 -38.10 -4.61 -28.16
N MET A 284 -37.17 -5.44 -27.69
CA MET A 284 -37.16 -6.87 -28.02
C MET A 284 -38.10 -7.63 -27.08
N ARG A 285 -39.39 -7.70 -27.43
CA ARG A 285 -40.34 -8.63 -26.80
C ARG A 285 -40.52 -9.86 -27.69
N SER A 286 -40.43 -11.03 -27.08
CA SER A 286 -40.94 -12.27 -27.64
C SER A 286 -42.46 -12.34 -27.43
N ASN A 287 -43.21 -12.64 -28.50
CA ASN A 287 -44.66 -12.77 -28.42
C ASN A 287 -45.06 -14.17 -27.92
N GLU A 288 -46.28 -14.34 -27.40
CA GLU A 288 -46.83 -15.54 -26.76
C GLU A 288 -46.94 -16.81 -27.66
N ARG A 289 -46.54 -16.71 -28.94
CA ARG A 289 -46.37 -17.86 -29.86
C ARG A 289 -44.90 -18.15 -30.21
N GLY A 290 -43.94 -17.52 -29.53
CA GLY A 290 -42.51 -17.80 -29.69
C GLY A 290 -41.87 -17.32 -30.99
N GLN A 291 -42.55 -16.52 -31.82
CA GLN A 291 -41.95 -15.91 -33.01
C GLN A 291 -41.52 -14.47 -32.74
N VAL A 292 -40.23 -14.20 -32.95
CA VAL A 292 -39.64 -12.87 -32.97
C VAL A 292 -39.20 -12.60 -34.41
N THR A 293 -39.92 -11.75 -35.13
CA THR A 293 -39.45 -11.26 -36.43
C THR A 293 -38.53 -10.06 -36.21
N ALA A 294 -37.23 -10.34 -36.21
CA ALA A 294 -36.23 -9.39 -36.64
C ALA A 294 -35.22 -10.17 -37.50
N GLN A 295 -35.08 -9.78 -38.77
CA GLN A 295 -33.99 -10.23 -39.62
C GLN A 295 -32.69 -9.67 -39.05
N CYS A 296 -32.05 -10.42 -38.15
CA CYS A 296 -30.61 -10.35 -37.98
C CYS A 296 -30.14 -11.64 -37.32
N SER A 297 -29.05 -12.20 -37.85
CA SER A 297 -28.37 -13.42 -37.41
C SER A 297 -27.82 -13.28 -35.98
N LEU A 298 -28.72 -13.38 -34.99
CA LEU A 298 -28.44 -13.22 -33.56
C LEU A 298 -27.74 -14.43 -32.91
N THR A 299 -27.63 -15.57 -33.59
CA THR A 299 -26.96 -16.77 -33.06
C THR A 299 -25.44 -16.61 -32.95
N GLN A 300 -24.82 -15.69 -33.70
CA GLN A 300 -23.39 -15.37 -33.55
C GLN A 300 -23.10 -14.33 -32.47
N GLN A 301 -24.01 -13.38 -32.22
CA GLN A 301 -23.81 -12.35 -31.17
C GLN A 301 -24.00 -12.88 -29.74
N VAL A 302 -24.75 -13.98 -29.56
CA VAL A 302 -24.90 -14.63 -28.24
C VAL A 302 -23.69 -15.53 -27.91
N ALA A 303 -23.04 -16.10 -28.93
CA ALA A 303 -21.80 -16.86 -28.77
C ALA A 303 -20.59 -15.95 -28.45
N ASP A 304 -20.61 -14.70 -28.94
CA ASP A 304 -19.61 -13.67 -28.63
C ASP A 304 -19.85 -12.91 -27.32
N LEU A 305 -20.85 -13.29 -26.49
CA LEU A 305 -21.06 -12.75 -25.13
C LEU A 305 -20.05 -13.27 -24.09
N ALA A 306 -18.87 -13.71 -24.54
CA ALA A 306 -17.74 -14.03 -23.66
C ALA A 306 -17.38 -12.84 -22.74
N GLU A 307 -16.95 -13.14 -21.53
CA GLU A 307 -16.45 -12.16 -20.55
C GLU A 307 -15.59 -11.07 -21.17
N GLU A 308 -15.75 -9.83 -20.72
CA GLU A 308 -14.66 -8.88 -20.87
C GLU A 308 -13.76 -9.00 -19.63
N ALA A 309 -12.90 -10.02 -19.64
CA ALA A 309 -11.85 -10.15 -18.64
C ALA A 309 -10.78 -9.08 -18.90
N GLY A 310 -10.69 -8.05 -18.06
CA GLY A 310 -9.65 -7.04 -18.18
C GLY A 310 -10.04 -5.63 -17.75
N ALA A 311 -9.35 -4.65 -18.33
CA ALA A 311 -9.47 -3.24 -18.03
C ALA A 311 -10.81 -2.66 -18.51
N VAL A 312 -11.63 -2.17 -17.58
CA VAL A 312 -12.93 -1.54 -17.86
C VAL A 312 -12.99 -0.13 -17.31
N CYS A 313 -13.67 0.76 -18.03
CA CYS A 313 -13.85 2.14 -17.61
C CYS A 313 -14.75 2.24 -16.36
N CYS A 314 -14.32 2.96 -15.32
CA CYS A 314 -15.08 3.15 -14.08
C CYS A 314 -16.37 3.97 -14.27
N ILE A 315 -16.46 4.76 -15.36
CA ILE A 315 -17.61 5.59 -15.68
C ILE A 315 -18.65 4.82 -16.50
N CYS A 316 -18.30 4.36 -17.71
CA CYS A 316 -19.26 3.70 -18.61
C CYS A 316 -19.33 2.18 -18.46
N ARG A 317 -18.42 1.56 -17.68
CA ARG A 317 -18.34 0.11 -17.44
C ARG A 317 -18.08 -0.74 -18.70
N GLU A 318 -17.52 -0.14 -19.73
CA GLU A 318 -17.08 -0.79 -20.98
C GLU A 318 -15.55 -0.83 -21.06
N GLY A 319 -14.96 -1.86 -21.66
CA GLY A 319 -13.54 -1.90 -22.06
C GLY A 319 -13.36 -2.10 -23.57
N TYR A 320 -12.20 -2.64 -23.99
CA TYR A 320 -11.83 -2.90 -25.38
C TYR A 320 -12.74 -3.84 -26.18
N LYS A 321 -13.53 -4.70 -25.55
CA LYS A 321 -14.49 -5.56 -26.24
C LYS A 321 -15.61 -4.74 -26.89
N TYR A 322 -16.08 -3.70 -26.20
CA TYR A 322 -17.14 -2.82 -26.69
C TYR A 322 -16.60 -1.51 -27.26
N GLN A 323 -15.43 -1.07 -26.79
CA GLN A 323 -14.74 0.14 -27.22
C GLN A 323 -13.29 -0.17 -27.67
N PRO A 324 -13.09 -1.03 -28.70
CA PRO A 324 -11.78 -1.57 -29.08
C PRO A 324 -10.73 -0.51 -29.46
N THR A 325 -11.18 0.63 -29.96
CA THR A 325 -10.32 1.70 -30.47
C THR A 325 -10.07 2.81 -29.45
N LYS A 326 -10.77 2.82 -28.31
CA LYS A 326 -10.65 3.91 -27.32
C LYS A 326 -9.49 3.67 -26.37
N VAL A 327 -8.70 4.70 -26.12
CA VAL A 327 -7.61 4.64 -25.13
C VAL A 327 -8.20 4.59 -23.73
N LEU A 328 -7.84 3.55 -22.96
CA LEU A 328 -8.05 3.50 -21.51
C LEU A 328 -6.85 4.16 -20.82
N GLY A 329 -7.06 4.70 -19.62
CA GLY A 329 -6.02 5.23 -18.78
C GLY A 329 -6.22 4.80 -17.33
N ILE A 330 -5.11 4.58 -16.63
CA ILE A 330 -5.06 4.30 -15.20
C ILE A 330 -4.88 5.62 -14.47
N TYR A 331 -5.72 5.91 -13.49
CA TYR A 331 -5.49 7.04 -12.60
C TYR A 331 -4.23 6.84 -11.80
N THR A 332 -3.31 7.80 -11.87
CA THR A 332 -2.03 7.76 -11.18
C THR A 332 -1.84 9.00 -10.32
N PHE A 333 -1.11 8.86 -9.23
CA PHE A 333 -0.59 9.97 -8.45
C PHE A 333 0.92 9.91 -8.43
N THR A 334 1.55 10.99 -8.87
CA THR A 334 2.99 11.10 -9.01
C THR A 334 3.50 12.24 -8.15
N LYS A 335 4.62 12.01 -7.46
CA LYS A 335 5.32 13.06 -6.72
C LYS A 335 6.81 13.06 -7.01
N ARG A 336 7.41 14.24 -6.91
CA ARG A 336 8.87 14.41 -7.01
C ARG A 336 9.58 13.78 -5.82
N CYS A 337 10.65 13.03 -6.08
CA CYS A 337 11.50 12.48 -5.03
C CYS A 337 12.93 12.21 -5.53
N PRO A 338 13.91 12.03 -4.62
CA PRO A 338 15.21 11.47 -4.99
C PRO A 338 15.05 10.07 -5.57
N VAL A 339 15.78 9.75 -6.63
CA VAL A 339 15.77 8.39 -7.20
C VAL A 339 16.59 7.40 -6.38
N GLU A 340 17.46 7.90 -5.50
CA GLU A 340 18.23 7.14 -4.52
C GLU A 340 18.31 7.95 -3.21
N GLU A 341 17.84 7.34 -2.11
CA GLU A 341 17.67 8.02 -0.82
C GLU A 341 19.04 8.29 -0.16
N TYR A 342 20.01 7.40 -0.39
CA TYR A 342 21.32 7.44 0.25
C TYR A 342 22.44 7.96 -0.68
N GLU A 343 22.08 8.60 -1.80
CA GLU A 343 23.07 9.15 -2.73
C GLU A 343 23.98 10.16 -2.03
N VAL A 344 25.29 9.90 -2.06
CA VAL A 344 26.32 10.65 -1.31
C VAL A 344 26.56 12.05 -1.90
N ARG A 345 26.12 12.29 -3.14
CA ARG A 345 26.31 13.59 -3.81
C ARG A 345 25.54 14.70 -3.09
N ALA A 346 26.17 15.87 -2.97
CA ALA A 346 25.58 17.05 -2.31
C ALA A 346 24.22 17.46 -2.90
N ARG A 347 24.02 17.24 -4.21
CA ARG A 347 22.72 17.38 -4.88
C ARG A 347 22.28 16.01 -5.38
N LYS A 348 21.27 15.44 -4.72
CA LYS A 348 20.68 14.15 -5.12
C LYS A 348 20.06 14.24 -6.51
N THR A 349 20.12 13.13 -7.24
CA THR A 349 19.45 12.95 -8.51
C THR A 349 17.95 12.88 -8.26
N LEU A 350 17.19 13.77 -8.91
CA LEU A 350 15.75 13.90 -8.70
C LEU A 350 14.99 13.27 -9.85
N GLY A 351 13.97 12.49 -9.50
CA GLY A 351 12.99 11.92 -10.42
C GLY A 351 11.62 11.99 -9.77
N TYR A 352 10.85 10.92 -9.90
CA TYR A 352 9.52 10.82 -9.35
C TYR A 352 9.15 9.39 -8.98
N THR A 353 8.10 9.26 -8.17
CA THR A 353 7.47 7.99 -7.84
C THR A 353 5.97 8.09 -8.05
N THR A 354 5.40 7.05 -8.64
CA THR A 354 4.00 6.95 -9.02
C THR A 354 3.32 5.83 -8.23
N VAL A 355 2.13 6.12 -7.70
CA VAL A 355 1.26 5.15 -7.03
C VAL A 355 -0.16 5.23 -7.60
N SER A 356 -0.97 4.19 -7.38
CA SER A 356 -2.32 4.11 -7.94
C SER A 356 -3.26 3.22 -7.11
N HIS A 357 -4.55 3.58 -7.07
CA HIS A 357 -5.66 2.69 -6.67
C HIS A 357 -6.12 1.76 -7.79
N TYR A 358 -5.46 1.81 -8.96
CA TYR A 358 -5.71 0.99 -10.13
C TYR A 358 -7.14 1.09 -10.70
N ASN A 359 -7.77 2.27 -10.58
CA ASN A 359 -8.98 2.55 -11.32
C ASN A 359 -8.66 2.94 -12.76
N ILE A 360 -9.45 2.39 -13.67
CA ILE A 360 -9.27 2.56 -15.11
C ILE A 360 -10.45 3.36 -15.67
N VAL A 361 -10.18 4.24 -16.62
CA VAL A 361 -11.19 5.08 -17.26
C VAL A 361 -10.87 5.24 -18.74
N HIS A 362 -11.86 5.35 -19.62
CA HIS A 362 -11.59 5.85 -20.97
C HIS A 362 -11.11 7.29 -20.88
N VAL A 363 -10.03 7.63 -21.59
CA VAL A 363 -9.51 9.01 -21.62
C VAL A 363 -10.63 9.98 -22.05
N GLU A 364 -11.45 9.59 -23.02
CA GLU A 364 -12.59 10.39 -23.46
C GLU A 364 -13.69 10.56 -22.40
N CYS A 365 -14.02 9.51 -21.64
CA CYS A 365 -15.01 9.59 -20.56
C CYS A 365 -14.51 10.50 -19.44
N HIS A 366 -13.22 10.43 -19.10
CA HIS A 366 -12.61 11.34 -18.15
C HIS A 366 -12.69 12.78 -18.62
N MET A 367 -12.27 13.07 -19.86
CA MET A 367 -12.35 14.44 -20.42
C MET A 367 -13.80 14.96 -20.47
N ALA A 368 -14.77 14.10 -20.78
CA ALA A 368 -16.18 14.47 -20.76
C ALA A 368 -16.66 14.81 -19.33
N ALA A 369 -16.29 14.00 -18.34
CA ALA A 369 -16.62 14.24 -16.94
C ALA A 369 -16.01 15.54 -16.40
N VAL A 370 -14.73 15.80 -16.70
CA VAL A 370 -14.03 17.04 -16.31
C VAL A 370 -14.72 18.27 -16.92
N ARG A 371 -15.10 18.23 -18.21
CA ARG A 371 -15.84 19.32 -18.86
C ARG A 371 -17.20 19.60 -18.23
N LEU A 372 -17.88 18.56 -17.74
CA LEU A 372 -19.18 18.70 -17.07
C LEU A 372 -19.06 19.30 -15.66
N ALA A 373 -17.94 19.08 -14.97
CA ALA A 373 -17.72 19.50 -13.58
C ALA A 373 -17.47 21.01 -13.38
N ARG A 374 -17.37 21.79 -14.47
CA ARG A 374 -17.28 23.28 -14.55
C ARG A 374 -16.75 24.00 -13.29
N ALA A 375 -15.54 24.57 -13.38
CA ALA A 375 -14.89 25.42 -12.36
C ALA A 375 -14.27 24.73 -11.14
N ARG A 376 -14.20 23.40 -11.11
CA ARG A 376 -13.36 22.64 -10.17
C ARG A 376 -12.04 22.24 -10.81
N ASP A 377 -11.01 22.04 -9.99
CA ASP A 377 -9.76 21.45 -10.44
C ASP A 377 -10.02 20.06 -11.08
N GLU A 378 -9.31 19.76 -12.16
CA GLU A 378 -9.45 18.51 -12.94
C GLU A 378 -9.30 17.29 -12.02
N TRP A 379 -8.31 17.35 -11.13
CA TRP A 379 -7.90 16.24 -10.30
C TRP A 379 -8.75 16.09 -9.04
N GLU A 380 -9.25 17.20 -8.48
CA GLU A 380 -10.30 17.15 -7.45
C GLU A 380 -11.56 16.46 -7.95
N SER A 381 -11.96 16.75 -9.19
CA SER A 381 -13.12 16.13 -9.83
C SER A 381 -12.86 14.65 -10.17
N ALA A 382 -11.65 14.35 -10.64
CA ALA A 382 -11.23 12.99 -10.96
C ALA A 382 -11.16 12.08 -9.73
N ALA A 383 -10.80 12.60 -8.56
CA ALA A 383 -10.72 11.84 -7.31
C ALA A 383 -12.05 11.14 -6.98
N LEU A 384 -13.19 11.76 -7.26
CA LEU A 384 -14.53 11.15 -7.05
C LEU A 384 -14.74 9.89 -7.91
N GLN A 385 -14.23 9.91 -9.15
CA GLN A 385 -14.29 8.75 -10.06
C GLN A 385 -13.19 7.72 -9.77
N ASN A 386 -12.16 8.13 -9.01
CA ASN A 386 -11.03 7.33 -8.59
C ASN A 386 -11.19 6.84 -7.13
N ALA A 387 -12.41 6.46 -6.72
CA ALA A 387 -12.68 5.95 -5.37
C ALA A 387 -12.17 6.87 -4.24
N SER A 388 -12.42 8.17 -4.37
CA SER A 388 -11.97 9.22 -3.44
C SER A 388 -10.45 9.25 -3.23
N THR A 389 -9.67 8.65 -4.14
CA THR A 389 -8.22 8.60 -4.06
C THR A 389 -7.61 9.73 -4.88
N LYS A 390 -6.63 10.45 -4.32
CA LYS A 390 -5.92 11.53 -5.03
C LYS A 390 -5.27 10.97 -6.30
N CYS A 391 -5.34 11.73 -7.37
CA CYS A 391 -4.69 11.45 -8.64
C CYS A 391 -4.22 12.78 -9.24
N ASN A 392 -3.20 12.76 -10.09
CA ASN A 392 -2.68 13.94 -10.80
C ASN A 392 -2.13 13.57 -12.18
N GLY A 393 -2.55 12.42 -12.71
CA GLY A 393 -2.14 11.91 -13.99
C GLY A 393 -3.02 10.76 -14.44
N LEU A 394 -2.96 10.50 -15.75
CA LEU A 394 -3.67 9.42 -16.39
C LEU A 394 -2.70 8.64 -17.29
N LEU A 395 -2.22 7.49 -16.83
CA LEU A 395 -1.28 6.64 -17.57
C LEU A 395 -2.03 5.83 -18.63
N PRO A 396 -1.81 6.05 -19.94
CA PRO A 396 -2.57 5.36 -20.98
C PRO A 396 -2.21 3.88 -21.10
N LEU A 397 -3.20 3.08 -21.49
CA LEU A 397 -3.07 1.67 -21.86
C LEU A 397 -3.23 1.52 -23.36
N TRP A 398 -2.33 0.75 -23.97
CA TRP A 398 -2.38 0.44 -25.39
C TRP A 398 -3.16 -0.85 -25.63
N GLY A 399 -4.42 -0.70 -26.05
CA GLY A 399 -5.29 -1.83 -26.39
C GLY A 399 -4.99 -2.43 -27.77
N PRO A 400 -5.46 -3.66 -28.05
CA PRO A 400 -5.12 -4.38 -29.28
C PRO A 400 -5.52 -3.68 -30.59
N HIS A 401 -6.61 -2.91 -30.56
CA HIS A 401 -7.16 -2.19 -31.73
C HIS A 401 -7.07 -0.66 -31.56
N VAL A 402 -6.36 -0.19 -30.53
CA VAL A 402 -6.14 1.24 -30.32
C VAL A 402 -5.06 1.71 -31.30
N PRO A 403 -5.32 2.73 -32.13
CA PRO A 403 -4.31 3.29 -33.02
C PRO A 403 -3.11 3.81 -32.22
N GLU A 404 -1.90 3.53 -32.70
CA GLU A 404 -0.65 4.00 -32.06
C GLU A 404 -0.65 5.53 -31.89
N SER A 405 -1.14 6.28 -32.88
CA SER A 405 -1.25 7.74 -32.81
C SER A 405 -2.14 8.23 -31.66
N ALA A 406 -3.23 7.52 -31.37
CA ALA A 406 -4.12 7.85 -30.25
C ALA A 406 -3.46 7.55 -28.90
N PHE A 407 -2.78 6.40 -28.79
CA PHE A 407 -1.99 6.06 -27.62
C PHE A 407 -0.85 7.06 -27.39
N ALA A 408 -0.06 7.37 -28.42
CA ALA A 408 1.05 8.31 -28.37
C ALA A 408 0.61 9.72 -27.96
N SER A 409 -0.54 10.19 -28.45
CA SER A 409 -1.13 11.47 -28.03
C SER A 409 -1.51 11.48 -26.56
N CYS A 410 -2.10 10.40 -26.05
CA CYS A 410 -2.43 10.28 -24.63
C CYS A 410 -1.16 10.16 -23.77
N LEU A 411 -0.12 9.48 -24.26
CA LEU A 411 1.15 9.34 -23.56
C LEU A 411 1.89 10.69 -23.49
N ALA A 412 1.85 11.49 -24.55
CA ALA A 412 2.39 12.85 -24.53
C ALA A 412 1.68 13.72 -23.48
N ARG A 413 0.34 13.58 -23.35
CA ARG A 413 -0.42 14.27 -22.29
C ARG A 413 -0.04 13.77 -20.89
N HIS A 414 0.15 12.47 -20.72
CA HIS A 414 0.66 11.90 -19.47
C HIS A 414 2.03 12.47 -19.10
N THR A 415 2.93 12.60 -20.06
CA THR A 415 4.23 13.27 -19.87
C THR A 415 4.07 14.73 -19.42
N THR A 416 3.11 15.48 -19.97
CA THR A 416 2.80 16.84 -19.49
C THR A 416 2.35 16.84 -18.03
N TYR A 417 1.45 15.92 -17.64
CA TYR A 417 1.03 15.79 -16.25
C TYR A 417 2.21 15.49 -15.30
N LEU A 418 3.13 14.61 -15.72
CA LEU A 418 4.35 14.32 -14.96
C LEU A 418 5.24 15.56 -14.82
N GLN A 419 5.41 16.34 -15.89
CA GLN A 419 6.19 17.58 -15.85
C GLN A 419 5.59 18.61 -14.91
N GLU A 420 4.27 18.78 -14.95
CA GLU A 420 3.53 19.74 -14.12
C GLU A 420 3.60 19.38 -12.63
N CYS A 421 3.34 18.12 -12.27
CA CYS A 421 3.28 17.72 -10.86
C CYS A 421 4.65 17.51 -10.21
N THR A 422 5.70 17.25 -11.00
CA THR A 422 7.06 16.99 -10.47
C THR A 422 8.03 18.14 -10.71
N GLY A 423 7.75 19.04 -11.67
CA GLY A 423 8.69 20.03 -12.17
C GLY A 423 9.88 19.43 -12.94
N HIS A 424 9.87 18.12 -13.22
CA HIS A 424 10.92 17.43 -13.96
C HIS A 424 10.66 17.54 -15.47
N ARG A 425 11.58 18.16 -16.21
CA ARG A 425 11.35 18.50 -17.63
C ARG A 425 11.59 17.31 -18.57
N ASP A 426 12.65 16.54 -18.34
CA ASP A 426 13.10 15.51 -19.28
C ASP A 426 12.55 14.13 -18.91
N ILE A 427 11.26 13.93 -19.16
CA ILE A 427 10.58 12.65 -18.91
C ILE A 427 10.97 11.64 -20.00
N GLY A 428 12.09 10.95 -19.78
CA GLY A 428 12.58 9.86 -20.62
C GLY A 428 12.39 8.47 -19.99
N HIS A 429 12.85 7.43 -20.69
CA HIS A 429 12.78 6.04 -20.19
C HIS A 429 13.51 5.84 -18.86
N THR A 430 14.65 6.50 -18.65
CA THR A 430 15.41 6.46 -17.38
C THR A 430 14.54 6.87 -16.19
N CYS A 431 13.69 7.88 -16.35
CA CYS A 431 12.77 8.30 -15.30
C CYS A 431 11.74 7.21 -14.99
N THR A 432 11.14 6.59 -16.01
CA THR A 432 10.19 5.48 -15.83
C THR A 432 10.85 4.25 -15.20
N ILE A 433 12.13 3.97 -15.51
CA ILE A 433 12.89 2.88 -14.88
C ILE A 433 13.09 3.17 -13.38
N HIS A 434 13.45 4.40 -13.03
CA HIS A 434 13.55 4.81 -11.62
C HIS A 434 12.21 4.76 -10.90
N ASP A 435 11.13 5.20 -11.55
CA ASP A 435 9.79 5.14 -10.99
C ASP A 435 9.41 3.69 -10.66
N LEU A 436 9.59 2.77 -11.62
CA LEU A 436 9.39 1.33 -11.41
C LEU A 436 10.30 0.78 -10.30
N LYS A 437 11.58 1.18 -10.26
CA LYS A 437 12.53 0.79 -9.21
C LYS A 437 12.00 1.18 -7.82
N LEU A 438 11.55 2.42 -7.67
CA LEU A 438 11.03 2.95 -6.40
C LEU A 438 9.73 2.26 -5.99
N LEU A 439 8.82 2.00 -6.94
CA LEU A 439 7.58 1.27 -6.70
C LEU A 439 7.85 -0.15 -6.18
N LEU A 440 8.73 -0.89 -6.86
CA LEU A 440 9.10 -2.26 -6.47
C LEU A 440 9.86 -2.29 -5.14
N LEU A 441 10.74 -1.32 -4.88
CA LEU A 441 11.45 -1.21 -3.61
C LEU A 441 10.50 -0.92 -2.45
N ARG A 442 9.49 -0.05 -2.67
CA ARG A 442 8.43 0.25 -1.69
C ARG A 442 7.65 -1.01 -1.34
N PHE A 443 7.27 -1.79 -2.36
CA PHE A 443 6.60 -3.09 -2.18
C PHE A 443 7.46 -4.08 -1.41
N ALA A 444 8.71 -4.28 -1.82
CA ALA A 444 9.63 -5.24 -1.20
C ALA A 444 9.93 -4.91 0.26
N ARG A 445 9.91 -3.63 0.65
CA ARG A 445 10.09 -3.17 2.03
C ARG A 445 8.79 -3.17 2.86
N GLY A 446 7.65 -3.56 2.27
CA GLY A 446 6.35 -3.51 2.93
C GLY A 446 5.97 -2.10 3.40
N ARG A 447 6.44 -1.06 2.70
CA ARG A 447 6.07 0.32 2.99
C ARG A 447 4.65 0.58 2.50
N THR A 448 3.89 1.38 3.24
CA THR A 448 2.52 1.82 2.92
C THR A 448 2.49 2.55 1.59
N PHE A 449 1.47 2.33 0.74
CA PHE A 449 1.27 3.04 -0.53
C PHE A 449 0.26 4.20 -0.43
N HIS A 450 -0.69 4.07 0.50
CA HIS A 450 -1.82 4.98 0.63
C HIS A 450 -1.47 6.31 1.33
N ASP A 451 -0.32 6.42 2.00
CA ASP A 451 0.10 7.66 2.69
C ASP A 451 0.12 8.88 1.74
N ASP A 452 0.42 8.66 0.46
CA ASP A 452 0.54 9.74 -0.53
C ASP A 452 -0.80 10.10 -1.17
N THR A 453 -1.58 9.08 -1.49
CA THR A 453 -2.79 9.17 -2.32
C THR A 453 -4.08 9.20 -1.51
N GLY A 454 -4.01 8.82 -0.24
CA GLY A 454 -5.15 8.41 0.55
C GLY A 454 -5.57 6.97 0.29
N GLY A 455 -5.37 6.40 -0.90
CA GLY A 455 -5.84 5.05 -1.23
C GLY A 455 -5.00 4.28 -2.23
N GLY A 456 -5.27 2.98 -2.35
CA GLY A 456 -4.54 2.03 -3.18
C GLY A 456 -3.50 1.27 -2.37
N GLY A 457 -3.80 0.01 -2.04
CA GLY A 457 -2.89 -0.87 -1.32
C GLY A 457 -1.85 -1.55 -2.22
N PRO A 458 -1.12 -2.53 -1.66
CA PRO A 458 -0.06 -3.25 -2.38
C PRO A 458 -0.56 -3.95 -3.65
N LEU A 459 -1.75 -4.56 -3.64
CA LEU A 459 -2.28 -5.27 -4.80
C LEU A 459 -2.58 -4.28 -5.94
N SER A 460 -3.27 -3.19 -5.62
CA SER A 460 -3.58 -2.11 -6.56
C SER A 460 -2.31 -1.58 -7.24
N ASN A 461 -1.27 -1.32 -6.46
CA ASN A 461 -0.01 -0.80 -6.98
C ASN A 461 0.81 -1.83 -7.78
N MET A 462 0.75 -3.11 -7.45
CA MET A 462 1.41 -4.15 -8.26
C MET A 462 0.73 -4.40 -9.61
N GLN A 463 -0.56 -4.11 -9.72
CA GLN A 463 -1.26 -4.12 -11.01
C GLN A 463 -0.78 -3.00 -11.96
N LEU A 464 -0.19 -1.92 -11.43
CA LEU A 464 0.39 -0.81 -12.22
C LEU A 464 1.68 -1.20 -12.94
N VAL A 465 2.46 -2.16 -12.40
CA VAL A 465 3.80 -2.52 -12.88
C VAL A 465 3.85 -2.81 -14.39
N PRO A 466 2.96 -3.64 -14.97
CA PRO A 466 2.98 -3.90 -16.41
C PRO A 466 2.79 -2.64 -17.27
N ALA A 467 2.01 -1.67 -16.80
CA ALA A 467 1.76 -0.42 -17.54
C ALA A 467 3.00 0.49 -17.53
N LEU A 468 3.74 0.57 -16.43
CA LEU A 468 5.02 1.28 -16.35
C LEU A 468 6.09 0.62 -17.23
N VAL A 469 6.17 -0.73 -17.20
CA VAL A 469 7.06 -1.50 -18.08
C VAL A 469 6.74 -1.23 -19.55
N HIS A 470 5.45 -1.24 -19.92
CA HIS A 470 5.02 -0.93 -21.28
C HIS A 470 5.39 0.49 -21.70
N MET A 471 5.16 1.50 -20.84
CA MET A 471 5.56 2.88 -21.10
C MET A 471 7.06 3.00 -21.34
N ALA A 472 7.89 2.40 -20.49
CA ALA A 472 9.33 2.43 -20.64
C ALA A 472 9.78 1.76 -21.95
N LEU A 473 9.24 0.57 -22.26
CA LEU A 473 9.53 -0.14 -23.52
C LEU A 473 9.13 0.67 -24.76
N TYR A 474 7.98 1.32 -24.73
CA TYR A 474 7.52 2.17 -25.82
C TYR A 474 8.50 3.32 -26.07
N VAL A 475 8.93 4.02 -25.01
CA VAL A 475 9.91 5.12 -25.13
C VAL A 475 11.27 4.60 -25.61
N ILE A 476 11.75 3.47 -25.08
CA ILE A 476 13.02 2.86 -25.49
C ILE A 476 13.02 2.50 -26.99
N ASN A 477 11.92 1.91 -27.47
CA ASN A 477 11.77 1.50 -28.86
C ASN A 477 11.66 2.70 -29.82
N THR A 478 10.84 3.68 -29.47
CA THR A 478 10.62 4.88 -30.31
C THR A 478 11.87 5.77 -30.37
N THR A 479 12.63 5.86 -29.28
CA THR A 479 13.91 6.61 -29.23
C THR A 479 15.12 5.79 -29.69
N ARG A 480 14.94 4.49 -29.98
CA ARG A 480 15.97 3.57 -30.47
C ARG A 480 17.22 3.45 -29.57
N VAL A 481 17.04 3.55 -28.26
CA VAL A 481 18.13 3.49 -27.27
C VAL A 481 18.42 2.08 -26.74
N ALA A 482 17.64 1.07 -27.13
CA ALA A 482 17.73 -0.29 -26.58
C ALA A 482 19.14 -0.88 -26.60
N ALA A 483 19.87 -0.79 -27.72
CA ALA A 483 21.22 -1.34 -27.85
C ALA A 483 22.22 -0.68 -26.88
N ARG A 484 22.09 0.64 -26.66
CA ARG A 484 22.91 1.39 -25.71
C ARG A 484 22.65 0.92 -24.28
N GLU A 485 21.38 0.79 -23.91
CA GLU A 485 20.98 0.34 -22.57
C GLU A 485 21.38 -1.12 -22.30
N VAL A 486 21.29 -2.00 -23.30
CA VAL A 486 21.80 -3.39 -23.19
C VAL A 486 23.31 -3.40 -22.96
N THR A 487 24.05 -2.56 -23.68
CA THR A 487 25.52 -2.43 -23.50
C THR A 487 25.86 -1.93 -22.09
N ALA A 488 25.14 -0.92 -21.59
CA ALA A 488 25.34 -0.40 -20.23
C ALA A 488 25.01 -1.47 -19.16
N LEU A 489 23.93 -2.23 -19.36
CA LEU A 489 23.55 -3.33 -18.49
C LEU A 489 24.59 -4.46 -18.46
N GLU A 490 25.13 -4.84 -19.62
CA GLU A 490 26.22 -5.84 -19.72
C GLU A 490 27.52 -5.35 -19.09
N ALA A 491 27.87 -4.07 -19.29
CA ALA A 491 29.01 -3.47 -18.61
C ALA A 491 28.82 -3.48 -17.09
N SER A 492 27.59 -3.24 -16.60
CA SER A 492 27.29 -3.31 -15.17
C SER A 492 27.52 -4.72 -14.60
N LEU A 493 27.15 -5.78 -15.33
CA LEU A 493 27.37 -7.17 -14.91
C LEU A 493 28.86 -7.50 -14.74
N ALA A 494 29.73 -6.84 -15.49
CA ALA A 494 31.17 -7.03 -15.44
C ALA A 494 31.87 -6.22 -14.33
N TRP A 495 31.15 -5.41 -13.54
CA TRP A 495 31.78 -4.62 -12.47
C TRP A 495 32.42 -5.50 -11.38
N PRO A 496 33.65 -5.20 -10.95
CA PRO A 496 34.28 -5.88 -9.83
C PRO A 496 33.56 -5.53 -8.50
N PRO A 497 33.65 -6.39 -7.46
CA PRO A 497 32.95 -6.17 -6.18
C PRO A 497 33.19 -4.79 -5.54
N ALA A 498 34.41 -4.27 -5.62
CA ALA A 498 34.73 -2.92 -5.12
C ALA A 498 33.89 -1.84 -5.81
N ARG A 499 33.73 -1.92 -7.14
CA ARG A 499 32.91 -0.98 -7.90
C ARG A 499 31.43 -1.11 -7.58
N VAL A 500 30.95 -2.35 -7.35
CA VAL A 500 29.57 -2.61 -6.93
C VAL A 500 29.28 -1.86 -5.63
N LEU A 501 30.16 -2.01 -4.63
CA LEU A 501 30.02 -1.37 -3.32
C LEU A 501 30.05 0.16 -3.42
N GLU A 502 30.99 0.73 -4.18
CA GLU A 502 31.06 2.18 -4.42
C GLU A 502 29.80 2.74 -5.08
N SER A 503 29.17 1.96 -5.96
CA SER A 503 27.97 2.36 -6.72
C SER A 503 26.65 2.01 -6.03
N ALA A 504 26.68 1.42 -4.82
CA ALA A 504 25.48 0.89 -4.16
C ALA A 504 24.39 1.96 -3.96
N HIS A 505 24.80 3.22 -3.79
CA HIS A 505 23.93 4.37 -3.60
C HIS A 505 24.00 5.40 -4.75
N ASP A 506 24.53 5.02 -5.90
CA ASP A 506 24.41 5.85 -7.11
C ASP A 506 22.98 5.79 -7.66
N ALA A 507 22.58 6.78 -8.46
CA ALA A 507 21.31 6.71 -9.19
C ALA A 507 21.26 5.43 -10.06
N GLU A 508 22.30 5.20 -10.86
CA GLU A 508 22.49 4.00 -11.69
C GLU A 508 23.20 2.88 -10.90
N SER A 509 22.64 2.51 -9.74
CA SER A 509 23.15 1.43 -8.88
C SER A 509 22.83 0.03 -9.44
N PRO A 510 23.37 -1.05 -8.85
CA PRO A 510 22.97 -2.42 -9.18
C PRO A 510 21.44 -2.65 -9.14
N LEU A 511 20.72 -1.95 -8.27
CA LEU A 511 19.25 -2.01 -8.20
C LEU A 511 18.57 -1.39 -9.43
N TYR A 512 19.12 -0.29 -9.97
CA TYR A 512 18.65 0.28 -11.23
C TYR A 512 18.82 -0.71 -12.38
N PHE A 513 20.01 -1.32 -12.52
CA PHE A 513 20.28 -2.31 -13.56
C PHE A 513 19.46 -3.60 -13.41
N LEU A 514 19.18 -4.02 -12.18
CA LEU A 514 18.26 -5.12 -11.90
C LEU A 514 16.83 -4.81 -12.36
N THR A 515 16.40 -3.55 -12.27
CA THR A 515 15.10 -3.11 -12.78
C THR A 515 15.12 -3.01 -14.31
N LEU A 516 16.20 -2.47 -14.88
CA LEU A 516 16.39 -2.33 -16.33
C LEU A 516 16.36 -3.68 -17.06
N MET A 517 16.97 -4.73 -16.48
CA MET A 517 16.99 -6.05 -17.11
C MET A 517 15.60 -6.66 -17.29
N LEU A 518 14.59 -6.26 -16.50
CA LEU A 518 13.22 -6.74 -16.63
C LEU A 518 12.57 -6.34 -17.97
N MET A 519 13.05 -5.25 -18.58
CA MET A 519 12.57 -4.75 -19.87
C MET A 519 13.41 -5.27 -21.04
N LEU A 520 14.73 -5.33 -20.87
CA LEU A 520 15.64 -5.51 -22.01
C LEU A 520 16.13 -6.94 -22.22
N TYR A 521 16.14 -7.78 -21.18
CA TYR A 521 16.62 -9.15 -21.31
C TYR A 521 15.51 -10.11 -21.69
N PRO A 522 15.71 -10.95 -22.73
CA PRO A 522 14.85 -12.08 -22.97
C PRO A 522 14.79 -12.99 -21.74
N HIS A 523 13.65 -13.65 -21.54
CA HIS A 523 13.41 -14.50 -20.36
C HIS A 523 14.52 -15.55 -20.11
N ALA A 524 15.11 -16.11 -21.18
CA ALA A 524 16.22 -17.05 -21.06
C ALA A 524 17.50 -16.40 -20.47
N LYS A 525 17.85 -15.20 -20.94
CA LYS A 525 19.02 -14.45 -20.45
C LYS A 525 18.80 -13.98 -19.01
N TRP A 526 17.62 -13.43 -18.71
CA TRP A 526 17.25 -13.07 -17.34
C TRP A 526 17.38 -14.26 -16.38
N ARG A 527 16.85 -15.44 -16.77
CA ARG A 527 16.97 -16.67 -15.94
C ARG A 527 18.42 -17.05 -15.66
N ALA A 528 19.33 -16.87 -16.62
CA ALA A 528 20.74 -17.20 -16.47
C ALA A 528 21.48 -16.25 -15.51
N VAL A 529 21.13 -14.95 -15.49
CA VAL A 529 21.89 -13.94 -14.72
C VAL A 529 21.21 -13.45 -13.44
N ARG A 530 19.93 -13.78 -13.20
CA ARG A 530 19.14 -13.24 -12.07
C ARG A 530 19.80 -13.46 -10.70
N VAL A 531 20.45 -14.60 -10.51
CA VAL A 531 21.11 -14.95 -9.24
C VAL A 531 22.34 -14.08 -9.03
N ASP A 532 23.13 -13.86 -10.08
CA ASP A 532 24.33 -13.03 -9.97
C ASP A 532 23.98 -11.55 -9.77
N MET A 533 22.91 -11.06 -10.42
CA MET A 533 22.38 -9.73 -10.13
C MET A 533 21.90 -9.58 -8.68
N LEU A 534 21.24 -10.60 -8.12
CA LEU A 534 20.80 -10.57 -6.72
C LEU A 534 21.97 -10.58 -5.74
N LYS A 535 23.03 -11.38 -5.99
CA LYS A 535 24.25 -11.38 -5.14
C LYS A 535 24.85 -9.98 -5.02
N ARG A 536 24.80 -9.19 -6.09
CA ARG A 536 25.32 -7.81 -6.13
C ARG A 536 24.53 -6.83 -5.27
N LEU A 537 23.34 -7.20 -4.78
CA LEU A 537 22.59 -6.41 -3.80
C LEU A 537 22.96 -6.73 -2.33
N VAL A 538 23.73 -7.80 -2.11
CA VAL A 538 24.08 -8.32 -0.78
C VAL A 538 25.57 -8.10 -0.43
N LEU A 539 26.41 -7.87 -1.43
CA LEU A 539 27.80 -7.43 -1.26
C LEU A 539 27.85 -6.07 -0.58
#